data_AF-A0A4Q3JBX2-F1
#
_entry.id   AF-A0A4Q3JBX2-F1
#
_cell.length_a   1.000
_cell.length_b   1.000
_cell.length_c   1.000
_cell.angle_alpha   90.00
_cell.angle_beta   90.00
_cell.angle_gamma   90.00
#
_symmetry.space_group_name_H-M   'P 1'
#
loop_
_entity.id
_entity.type
_entity.pdbx_description
1 polymer ?
#
loop_
_entity_poly.entity_id
_entity_poly.type
_entity_poly.pdbx_seq_one_letter_code
_entity_poly.pdbx_strand_id
1 'polypeptide(L)'
;MSKLDLDGPLWRFALEFYALPGVAEACLTLQDEAGLDVIQLLTATYADLILRQPLSSEDVAELNRQTAEWRAATVLPLREIRRFLKPPRDGFPEERQLLREK
;
A
#
# COMPACT_ATOMS: atom_id res chain seq x y z
N MET A 1 17.89 6.81 18.51
CA MET A 1 17.05 7.14 17.33
C MET A 1 17.72 6.56 16.11
N SER A 2 17.00 5.74 15.35
CA SER A 2 17.48 5.14 14.09
C SER A 2 18.02 6.23 13.16
N LYS A 3 19.08 5.90 12.41
CA LYS A 3 19.75 6.81 11.46
C LYS A 3 18.86 7.16 10.25
N LEU A 4 17.74 6.44 10.09
CA LEU A 4 16.67 6.76 9.19
C LEU A 4 15.44 7.01 10.07
N ASP A 5 15.00 8.26 10.17
CA ASP A 5 13.68 8.59 10.75
C ASP A 5 12.61 8.19 9.74
N LEU A 6 12.36 6.87 9.67
CA LEU A 6 11.23 6.30 8.96
C LEU A 6 9.98 6.35 9.86
N ASP A 7 10.05 6.88 11.08
CA ASP A 7 9.06 6.75 12.15
C ASP A 7 8.14 7.99 12.28
N GLY A 8 7.99 8.76 11.19
CA GLY A 8 7.07 9.88 11.15
C GLY A 8 5.66 9.47 11.59
N PRO A 9 4.88 10.36 12.23
CA PRO A 9 3.54 10.04 12.76
C PRO A 9 2.61 9.34 11.75
N LEU A 10 2.67 9.75 10.47
CA LEU A 10 1.94 9.10 9.38
C LEU A 10 2.39 7.64 9.17
N TRP A 11 3.69 7.37 9.15
CA TRP A 11 4.19 6.03 8.90
C TRP A 11 3.85 5.07 10.04
N ARG A 12 4.00 5.52 11.30
CA ARG A 12 3.55 4.74 12.47
C ARG A 12 2.06 4.42 12.40
N PHE A 13 1.23 5.42 12.12
CA PHE A 13 -0.19 5.20 11.91
C PHE A 13 -0.45 4.21 10.76
N ALA A 14 0.22 4.37 9.62
CA ALA A 14 0.01 3.51 8.47
C ALA A 14 0.31 2.04 8.80
N LEU A 15 1.40 1.77 9.52
CA LEU A 15 1.74 0.42 9.97
C LEU A 15 0.72 -0.16 10.94
N GLU A 16 0.33 0.61 11.97
CA GLU A 16 -0.62 0.18 12.99
C GLU A 16 -2.02 -0.04 12.38
N PHE A 17 -2.49 0.90 11.55
CA PHE A 17 -3.79 0.84 10.91
C PHE A 17 -3.87 -0.31 9.91
N TYR A 18 -2.82 -0.50 9.09
CA TYR A 18 -2.79 -1.58 8.11
C TYR A 18 -2.74 -2.98 8.76
N ALA A 19 -2.19 -3.07 9.98
CA ALA A 19 -2.16 -4.31 10.76
C ALA A 19 -3.51 -4.65 11.42
N LEU A 20 -4.48 -3.75 11.41
CA LEU A 20 -5.81 -4.03 11.96
C LEU A 20 -6.53 -5.13 11.16
N PRO A 21 -7.33 -5.99 11.82
CA PRO A 21 -8.08 -7.04 11.15
C PRO A 21 -8.91 -6.51 9.98
N GLY A 22 -8.70 -7.09 8.79
CA GLY A 22 -9.45 -6.76 7.57
C GLY A 22 -8.96 -5.52 6.81
N VAL A 23 -8.12 -4.65 7.38
CA VAL A 23 -7.66 -3.44 6.70
C VAL A 23 -6.75 -3.78 5.52
N ALA A 24 -5.77 -4.67 5.71
CA ALA A 24 -4.90 -5.10 4.63
C ALA A 24 -5.68 -5.70 3.46
N GLU A 25 -6.67 -6.57 3.73
CA GLU A 25 -7.52 -7.17 2.70
C GLU A 25 -8.37 -6.12 1.98
N ALA A 26 -8.95 -5.16 2.69
CA ALA A 26 -9.72 -4.08 2.09
C ALA A 26 -8.84 -3.19 1.19
N CYS A 27 -7.64 -2.81 1.66
CA CYS A 27 -6.68 -2.05 0.87
C CYS A 27 -6.25 -2.81 -0.39
N LEU A 28 -5.98 -4.11 -0.29
CA LEU A 28 -5.60 -4.94 -1.44
C LEU A 28 -6.75 -5.12 -2.43
N THR A 29 -7.98 -5.25 -1.96
CA THR A 29 -9.18 -5.31 -2.80
C THR A 29 -9.34 -4.01 -3.60
N LEU A 30 -9.30 -2.86 -2.92
CA LEU A 30 -9.37 -1.55 -3.57
C LEU A 30 -8.20 -1.30 -4.53
N GLN A 31 -7.01 -1.77 -4.17
CA GLN A 31 -5.83 -1.72 -5.02
C GLN A 31 -6.04 -2.51 -6.31
N ASP A 32 -6.64 -3.70 -6.21
CA ASP A 32 -6.78 -4.63 -7.33
C ASP A 32 -7.98 -4.29 -8.23
N GLU A 33 -9.11 -3.90 -7.65
CA GLU A 33 -10.35 -3.60 -8.37
C GLU A 33 -10.41 -2.16 -8.89
N ALA A 34 -9.95 -1.19 -8.10
CA ALA A 34 -10.03 0.24 -8.43
C ALA A 34 -8.68 0.85 -8.81
N GLY A 35 -7.60 0.06 -8.84
CA GLY A 35 -6.26 0.55 -9.21
C GLY A 35 -5.64 1.51 -8.20
N LEU A 36 -6.20 1.61 -7.00
CA LEU A 36 -5.77 2.57 -5.98
C LEU A 36 -4.37 2.24 -5.44
N ASP A 37 -3.77 3.22 -4.79
CA ASP A 37 -2.55 3.03 -4.02
C ASP A 37 -2.84 2.85 -2.54
N VAL A 38 -2.21 1.86 -1.93
CA VAL A 38 -2.35 1.59 -0.50
C VAL A 38 -1.79 2.77 0.32
N ILE A 39 -0.64 3.35 -0.05
CA ILE A 39 -0.06 4.45 0.72
C ILE A 39 -0.90 5.72 0.59
N GLN A 40 -1.47 6.00 -0.60
CA GLN A 40 -2.39 7.12 -0.75
C GLN A 40 -3.68 6.94 0.08
N LEU A 41 -4.25 5.72 0.10
CA LEU A 41 -5.41 5.39 0.94
C LEU A 41 -5.10 5.58 2.43
N LEU A 42 -3.96 5.09 2.91
CA LEU A 42 -3.53 5.24 4.30
C LEU A 42 -3.25 6.72 4.65
N THR A 43 -2.70 7.49 3.71
CA THR A 43 -2.48 8.93 3.86
C THR A 43 -3.79 9.69 4.01
N ALA A 44 -4.78 9.42 3.15
CA ALA A 44 -6.10 10.03 3.24
C ALA A 44 -6.80 9.67 4.55
N THR A 45 -6.67 8.41 4.99
CA THR A 45 -7.25 7.93 6.25
C THR A 45 -6.58 8.57 7.46
N TYR A 46 -5.26 8.76 7.43
CA TYR A 46 -4.51 9.49 8.47
C TYR A 46 -4.96 10.95 8.57
N ALA A 47 -5.09 11.63 7.43
CA ALA A 47 -5.50 13.04 7.37
C ALA A 47 -6.89 13.24 8.00
N ASP A 48 -7.84 12.34 7.70
CA ASP A 48 -9.17 12.39 8.29
C ASP A 48 -9.16 12.03 9.80
N LEU A 49 -8.67 10.84 10.15
CA LEU A 49 -8.84 10.31 11.50
C LEU A 49 -7.93 10.94 12.54
N ILE A 50 -6.68 11.26 12.17
CA ILE A 50 -5.65 11.76 13.08
C ILE A 50 -5.55 13.28 13.03
N LEU A 51 -5.47 13.86 11.81
CA LEU A 51 -5.35 15.32 11.68
C LEU A 51 -6.70 16.05 11.74
N ARG A 52 -7.82 15.33 11.59
CA ARG A 52 -9.17 15.92 11.49
C ARG A 52 -9.28 16.92 10.32
N GLN A 53 -8.57 16.60 9.24
CA GLN A 53 -8.48 17.38 8.01
C GLN A 53 -8.62 16.42 6.82
N PRO A 54 -9.85 16.01 6.47
CA PRO A 54 -10.06 15.13 5.33
C PRO A 54 -9.57 15.81 4.05
N LEU A 55 -8.91 15.03 3.18
CA LEU A 55 -8.40 15.53 1.91
C LEU A 55 -9.55 15.95 1.00
N SER A 56 -9.45 17.15 0.42
CA SER A 56 -10.34 17.58 -0.63
C SER A 56 -10.07 16.82 -1.94
N SER A 57 -10.96 16.93 -2.92
CA SER A 57 -10.71 16.37 -4.25
C SER A 57 -9.46 16.97 -4.91
N GLU A 58 -9.11 18.22 -4.59
CA GLU A 58 -7.89 18.87 -5.09
C GLU A 58 -6.63 18.28 -4.44
N ASP A 59 -6.65 18.05 -3.13
CA ASP A 59 -5.54 17.41 -2.40
C ASP A 59 -5.29 15.99 -2.91
N VAL A 60 -6.37 15.23 -3.17
CA VAL A 60 -6.27 13.89 -3.76
C VAL A 60 -5.68 13.94 -5.17
N ALA A 61 -6.11 14.92 -5.98
CA ALA A 61 -5.56 15.10 -7.32
C ALA A 61 -4.07 15.47 -7.28
N GLU A 62 -3.65 16.31 -6.33
CA GLU A 62 -2.24 16.66 -6.14
C GLU A 62 -1.41 15.45 -5.67
N LEU A 63 -1.90 14.70 -4.69
CA LEU A 63 -1.26 13.47 -4.24
C LEU A 63 -1.09 12.45 -5.38
N ASN A 64 -2.08 12.35 -6.25
CA ASN A 64 -2.00 11.54 -7.47
C ASN A 64 -0.93 12.05 -8.42
N ARG A 65 -0.87 13.36 -8.69
CA ARG A 65 0.17 13.97 -9.54
C ARG A 65 1.57 13.72 -9.01
N GLN A 66 1.80 13.97 -7.72
CA GLN A 66 3.11 13.84 -7.08
C GLN A 66 3.66 12.42 -7.10
N THR A 67 2.78 11.41 -7.11
CA THR A 67 3.18 10.01 -7.09
C THR A 67 3.08 9.33 -8.46
N ALA A 68 2.45 9.96 -9.45
CA ALA A 68 2.14 9.35 -10.75
C ALA A 68 3.39 8.78 -11.45
N GLU A 69 4.47 9.55 -11.53
CA GLU A 69 5.70 9.13 -12.21
C GLU A 69 6.33 7.90 -11.53
N TRP A 70 6.51 7.96 -10.21
CA TRP A 70 7.06 6.84 -9.44
C TRP A 70 6.17 5.60 -9.51
N ARG A 71 4.85 5.78 -9.45
CA ARG A 71 3.89 4.69 -9.56
C ARG A 71 4.00 4.00 -10.92
N ALA A 72 4.03 4.78 -11.99
CA ALA A 72 4.14 4.27 -13.35
C ALA A 72 5.48 3.58 -13.62
N ALA A 73 6.59 4.18 -13.15
CA ALA A 73 7.93 3.65 -13.40
C ALA A 73 8.29 2.44 -12.53
N THR A 74 7.72 2.34 -11.32
CA THR A 74 8.17 1.35 -10.31
C THR A 74 7.04 0.50 -9.76
N VAL A 75 6.02 1.12 -9.14
CA VAL A 75 5.02 0.39 -8.35
C VAL A 75 4.15 -0.50 -9.23
N LEU A 76 3.64 0.02 -10.35
CA LEU A 76 2.77 -0.72 -11.24
C LEU A 76 3.51 -1.87 -11.96
N PRO A 77 4.72 -1.69 -12.53
CA PRO A 77 5.48 -2.80 -13.10
C PRO A 77 5.78 -3.92 -12.09
N LEU A 78 6.19 -3.58 -10.87
CA LEU A 78 6.44 -4.59 -9.83
C LEU A 78 5.16 -5.31 -9.42
N ARG A 79 4.02 -4.62 -9.39
CA ARG A 79 2.71 -5.21 -9.10
C ARG A 79 2.33 -6.23 -10.17
N GLU A 80 2.52 -5.90 -11.44
CA GLU A 80 2.28 -6.82 -12.56
C GLU A 80 3.17 -8.07 -12.48
N ILE A 81 4.47 -7.90 -12.20
CA ILE A 81 5.39 -9.03 -11.99
C ILE A 81 4.93 -9.89 -10.81
N ARG A 82 4.55 -9.29 -9.68
CA ARG A 82 4.04 -10.03 -8.51
C ARG A 82 2.77 -10.81 -8.84
N ARG A 83 1.84 -10.23 -9.60
CA ARG A 83 0.60 -10.89 -10.05
C ARG A 83 0.91 -12.06 -10.97
N PHE A 84 1.80 -11.87 -11.95
CA PHE A 84 2.27 -12.92 -12.85
C PHE A 84 2.94 -14.08 -12.09
N LEU A 85 3.66 -13.78 -11.01
CA LEU A 85 4.30 -14.78 -10.16
C LEU A 85 3.35 -15.43 -9.14
N LYS A 86 2.13 -14.91 -8.93
CA LYS A 86 1.21 -15.35 -7.86
C LYS A 86 0.63 -16.77 -8.07
N PRO A 87 0.22 -17.21 -9.26
CA PRO A 87 -0.28 -18.57 -9.46
C PRO A 87 0.79 -19.63 -9.19
N PRO A 88 0.39 -20.86 -8.78
CA PRO A 88 1.29 -22.01 -8.81
C PRO A 88 1.85 -22.20 -10.22
N ARG A 89 3.12 -22.57 -10.32
CA ARG A 89 3.74 -22.93 -11.60
C ARG A 89 3.97 -24.42 -11.61
N ASP A 90 3.66 -25.06 -12.74
CA ASP A 90 3.95 -26.47 -12.94
C ASP A 90 5.45 -26.73 -12.64
N GLY A 91 5.71 -27.68 -11.75
CA GLY A 91 7.07 -28.05 -11.32
C GLY A 91 7.65 -27.23 -10.15
N PHE A 92 6.93 -26.25 -9.58
CA PHE A 92 7.34 -25.57 -8.34
C PHE A 92 6.42 -25.98 -7.18
N PRO A 93 6.95 -26.51 -6.07
CA PRO A 93 6.12 -26.89 -4.92
C PRO A 93 5.41 -25.67 -4.33
N GLU A 94 4.18 -25.86 -3.81
CA GLU A 94 3.33 -24.81 -3.22
C GLU A 94 3.84 -24.28 -1.86
N GLU A 95 5.14 -24.17 -1.66
CA GLU A 95 5.78 -23.79 -0.38
C GLU A 95 5.70 -22.27 -0.10
N ARG A 96 4.63 -21.61 -0.55
CA ARG A 96 4.44 -20.16 -0.43
C ARG A 96 4.07 -19.72 0.99
N GLN A 97 3.52 -20.62 1.80
CA GLN A 97 3.23 -20.35 3.22
C GLN A 97 4.49 -20.39 4.09
N LEU A 98 5.41 -21.33 3.82
CA LEU A 98 6.67 -21.49 4.58
C LEU A 98 7.60 -20.28 4.49
N LEU A 99 7.49 -19.49 3.40
CA LEU A 99 8.29 -18.28 3.19
C LEU A 99 7.65 -17.00 3.75
N ARG A 100 6.38 -17.05 4.16
CA ARG A 100 5.67 -15.90 4.76
C ARG A 100 5.69 -15.90 6.29
N GLU A 101 6.07 -17.02 6.90
CA GLU A 101 6.14 -17.22 8.35
C GLU A 101 7.56 -17.03 8.93
N LYS A 102 8.53 -16.64 8.10
CA LYS A 102 9.89 -16.25 8.53
C LYS A 102 10.06 -14.74 8.44
#